data_AF-A0A453EX05-F1
#
_entry.id   AF-A0A453EX05-F1
#
_cell.length_a   1.000
_cell.length_b   1.000
_cell.length_c   1.000
_cell.angle_alpha   90.00
_cell.angle_beta   90.00
_cell.angle_gamma   90.00
#
_symmetry.space_group_name_H-M   'P 1'
#
loop_
_entity.id
_entity.type
_entity.pdbx_description
1 polymer ?
#
loop_
_entity_poly.entity_id
_entity_poly.type
_entity_poly.pdbx_seq_one_letter_code
_entity_poly.pdbx_strand_id
1 'polypeptide(L)'
;MALLSPRVPRLPLAAHSAGAGAGSLRCCVRVAASAARCQVTASGSVAAGSSSSSELEAIRWGSAKLQGAREEMEDEVVLRPDSLLHGFSFAAVLDGHAGFSTVQFLRDELFKECAAALDGGAVLNTKNLEAITDSIRRAFATMDANLSTWLQQMDKEDDSGATATALFLRNDVLVVSHIGDSCLVISRGGRPQSLTNFHRPYGNNKTSLEEVKRIRAAGGWIRDGRVCGDISVSRAFGDIRFKTRKNEFVSSTPCSFYTQLSIPFVTLFPNNIPAIFNISWSYAGC
;
A
#
# COMPACT_ATOMS: atom_id res chain seq x y z
N MET A 1 -8.02 -38.09 -10.81
CA MET A 1 -8.38 -37.16 -11.89
C MET A 1 -7.76 -35.81 -11.59
N ALA A 2 -6.72 -35.42 -12.32
CA ALA A 2 -6.07 -34.13 -12.17
C ALA A 2 -6.89 -33.05 -12.88
N LEU A 3 -7.35 -32.03 -12.16
CA LEU A 3 -8.04 -30.88 -12.74
C LEU A 3 -6.99 -29.93 -13.30
N LEU A 4 -7.03 -29.74 -14.63
CA LEU A 4 -6.19 -28.82 -15.38
C LEU A 4 -6.52 -27.36 -14.97
N SER A 5 -5.47 -26.61 -14.62
CA SER A 5 -5.56 -25.20 -14.30
C SER A 5 -6.00 -24.38 -15.53
N PRO A 6 -6.90 -23.38 -15.41
CA PRO A 6 -7.33 -22.57 -16.55
C PRO A 6 -6.17 -21.74 -17.12
N ARG A 7 -5.97 -21.81 -18.43
CA ARG A 7 -5.01 -20.96 -19.15
C ARG A 7 -5.50 -19.51 -19.17
N VAL A 8 -4.67 -18.59 -18.67
CA VAL A 8 -4.87 -17.14 -18.81
C VAL A 8 -4.80 -16.77 -20.31
N PRO A 9 -5.80 -16.09 -20.89
CA PRO A 9 -5.73 -15.62 -22.27
C PRO A 9 -4.62 -14.59 -22.46
N ARG A 10 -3.81 -14.73 -23.50
CA ARG A 10 -2.87 -13.69 -23.93
C ARG A 10 -3.67 -12.53 -24.54
N LEU A 11 -3.61 -11.36 -23.90
CA LEU A 11 -4.13 -10.11 -24.46
C LEU A 11 -3.26 -9.69 -25.66
N PRO A 12 -3.84 -9.33 -26.81
CA PRO A 12 -3.08 -8.79 -27.94
C PRO A 12 -2.59 -7.37 -27.63
N LEU A 13 -1.34 -7.09 -28.00
CA LEU A 13 -0.77 -5.75 -28.00
C LEU A 13 -1.53 -4.88 -29.03
N ALA A 14 -2.31 -3.92 -28.54
CA ALA A 14 -2.87 -2.88 -29.39
C ALA A 14 -1.77 -1.91 -29.79
N ALA A 15 -1.52 -1.79 -31.09
CA ALA A 15 -0.68 -0.73 -31.66
C ALA A 15 -1.43 0.61 -31.54
N HIS A 16 -0.78 1.63 -30.97
CA HIS A 16 -1.29 3.00 -31.03
C HIS A 16 -0.26 3.94 -31.67
N SER A 17 -0.73 4.59 -32.74
CA SER A 17 -0.13 5.75 -33.39
C SER A 17 -0.14 6.96 -32.47
N ALA A 18 0.97 7.69 -32.45
CA ALA A 18 1.19 8.88 -31.63
C ALA A 18 0.31 10.06 -32.10
N GLY A 19 -0.40 10.67 -31.15
CA GLY A 19 -1.00 11.99 -31.27
C GLY A 19 -0.64 12.81 -30.03
N ALA A 20 0.07 13.92 -30.22
CA ALA A 20 0.54 14.80 -29.15
C ALA A 20 -0.63 15.60 -28.56
N GLY A 21 -0.86 15.44 -27.25
CA GLY A 21 -1.79 16.25 -26.47
C GLY A 21 -1.69 15.92 -24.99
N ALA A 22 -1.33 16.90 -24.17
CA ALA A 22 -1.32 16.78 -22.72
C ALA A 22 -2.77 16.70 -22.20
N GLY A 23 -3.22 15.48 -21.92
CA GLY A 23 -4.52 15.21 -21.32
C GLY A 23 -4.48 13.92 -20.51
N SER A 24 -5.06 13.93 -19.31
CA SER A 24 -5.30 12.73 -18.51
C SER A 24 -6.23 11.79 -19.28
N LEU A 25 -5.65 10.75 -19.91
CA LEU A 25 -6.40 9.74 -20.64
C LEU A 25 -7.01 8.75 -19.63
N ARG A 26 -8.28 8.98 -19.26
CA ARG A 26 -9.10 7.96 -18.59
C ARG A 26 -9.47 6.87 -19.61
N CYS A 27 -8.75 5.76 -19.61
CA CYS A 27 -9.13 4.58 -20.40
C CYS A 27 -10.04 3.67 -19.55
N CYS A 28 -11.35 3.75 -19.77
CA CYS A 28 -12.31 2.79 -19.20
C CYS A 28 -12.33 1.52 -20.06
N VAL A 29 -11.57 0.49 -19.69
CA VAL A 29 -11.72 -0.84 -20.29
C VAL A 29 -12.95 -1.52 -19.66
N ARG A 30 -14.04 -1.65 -20.42
CA ARG A 30 -15.20 -2.48 -20.02
C ARG A 30 -14.84 -3.95 -20.21
N VAL A 31 -14.56 -4.67 -19.13
CA VAL A 31 -14.48 -6.13 -19.14
C VAL A 31 -15.90 -6.68 -18.95
N ALA A 32 -16.42 -7.39 -19.95
CA ALA A 32 -17.70 -8.06 -19.86
C ALA A 32 -17.54 -9.42 -19.16
N ALA A 33 -18.05 -9.56 -17.93
CA ALA A 33 -18.84 -10.69 -17.41
C ALA A 33 -18.77 -10.79 -15.88
N SER A 34 -19.95 -11.00 -15.27
CA SER A 34 -20.27 -11.12 -13.84
C SER A 34 -20.30 -9.81 -13.03
N ALA A 35 -21.25 -9.72 -12.09
CA ALA A 35 -21.70 -8.55 -11.35
C ALA A 35 -20.67 -7.94 -10.37
N ALA A 36 -19.37 -8.04 -10.68
CA ALA A 36 -18.30 -7.47 -9.89
C ALA A 36 -18.02 -6.04 -10.37
N ARG A 37 -18.14 -5.06 -9.46
CA ARG A 37 -17.73 -3.68 -9.74
C ARG A 37 -16.20 -3.63 -9.84
N CYS A 38 -15.68 -3.45 -11.05
CA CYS A 38 -14.26 -3.29 -11.32
C CYS A 38 -13.96 -1.81 -11.58
N GLN A 39 -13.00 -1.24 -10.85
CA GLN A 39 -12.43 0.08 -11.12
C GLN A 39 -10.99 -0.09 -11.59
N VAL A 40 -10.66 0.41 -12.79
CA VAL A 40 -9.31 0.37 -13.37
C VAL A 40 -8.85 1.80 -13.63
N THR A 41 -7.65 2.14 -13.17
CA THR A 41 -7.01 3.42 -13.43
C THR A 41 -5.59 3.19 -13.95
N ALA A 42 -5.22 3.86 -15.04
CA ALA A 42 -3.85 3.94 -15.53
C ALA A 42 -3.40 5.40 -15.49
N SER A 43 -2.17 5.65 -15.06
CA SER A 43 -1.59 7.00 -15.03
C SER A 43 -0.08 6.93 -15.27
N GLY A 44 0.45 7.84 -16.07
CA GLY A 44 1.89 8.02 -16.26
C GLY A 44 2.31 9.38 -15.73
N SER A 45 3.48 9.46 -15.07
CA SER A 45 4.11 10.72 -14.68
C SER A 45 5.41 10.91 -15.45
N VAL A 46 5.51 11.99 -16.21
CA VAL A 46 6.75 12.41 -16.89
C VAL A 46 7.42 13.45 -16.00
N ALA A 47 8.65 13.21 -15.55
CA ALA A 47 9.42 14.24 -14.87
C ALA A 47 9.72 15.37 -15.86
N ALA A 48 9.14 16.55 -15.64
CA ALA A 48 9.43 17.73 -16.45
C ALA A 48 10.86 18.23 -16.16
N GLY A 49 11.83 17.79 -16.97
CA GLY A 49 13.22 18.27 -16.89
C GLY A 49 13.40 19.60 -17.61
N SER A 50 13.75 20.66 -16.89
CA SER A 50 14.40 21.83 -17.47
C SER A 50 15.90 21.55 -17.65
N SER A 51 16.33 21.52 -18.92
CA SER A 51 17.71 21.60 -19.44
C SER A 51 18.77 20.57 -18.98
N SER A 52 19.17 19.73 -19.94
CA SER A 52 20.48 19.07 -20.13
C SER A 52 21.09 18.28 -18.95
N SER A 53 20.58 17.07 -18.70
CA SER A 53 21.36 15.82 -18.56
C SER A 53 20.42 14.69 -18.14
N SER A 54 20.48 13.55 -18.87
CA SER A 54 19.71 12.30 -18.71
C SER A 54 18.18 12.45 -18.60
N GLU A 55 17.45 12.06 -19.65
CA GLU A 55 16.00 11.84 -19.59
C GLU A 55 15.69 10.80 -18.49
N LEU A 56 15.16 11.26 -17.36
CA LEU A 56 14.59 10.37 -16.35
C LEU A 56 13.25 9.86 -16.90
N GLU A 57 13.21 8.59 -17.30
CA GLU A 57 12.02 7.96 -17.86
C GLU A 57 10.83 7.98 -16.88
N ALA A 58 9.64 8.18 -17.44
CA ALA A 58 8.38 8.27 -16.73
C ALA A 58 7.99 6.96 -16.03
N ILE A 59 7.80 6.99 -14.70
CA ILE A 59 7.19 5.87 -13.98
C ILE A 59 5.72 5.73 -14.43
N ARG A 60 5.32 4.51 -14.81
CA ARG A 60 3.94 4.19 -15.20
C ARG A 60 3.25 3.39 -14.10
N TRP A 61 2.02 3.78 -13.83
CA TRP A 61 1.19 3.28 -12.74
C TRP A 61 -0.09 2.66 -13.30
N GLY A 62 -0.49 1.52 -12.74
CA GLY A 62 -1.78 0.89 -13.00
C GLY A 62 -2.40 0.35 -11.72
N SER A 63 -3.67 0.65 -11.48
CA SER A 63 -4.45 0.11 -10.38
C SER A 63 -5.72 -0.57 -10.87
N ALA A 64 -6.08 -1.65 -10.20
CA ALA A 64 -7.37 -2.30 -10.35
C ALA A 64 -7.92 -2.68 -8.98
N LYS A 65 -9.19 -2.33 -8.74
CA LYS A 65 -9.95 -2.71 -7.55
C LYS A 65 -11.17 -3.51 -7.98
N LEU A 66 -11.37 -4.69 -7.38
CA LEU A 66 -12.54 -5.54 -7.58
C LEU A 66 -13.12 -5.86 -6.20
N GLN A 67 -14.44 -5.82 -6.06
CA GLN A 67 -15.10 -6.21 -4.80
C GLN A 67 -15.09 -7.75 -4.60
N GLY A 68 -15.17 -8.51 -5.68
CA GLY A 68 -15.24 -9.96 -5.62
C GLY A 68 -16.55 -10.45 -4.96
N ALA A 69 -16.44 -11.47 -4.10
CA ALA A 69 -17.59 -12.10 -3.44
C ALA A 69 -18.01 -11.44 -2.12
N ARG A 70 -17.31 -10.38 -1.68
CA ARG A 70 -17.66 -9.63 -0.47
C ARG A 70 -18.90 -8.79 -0.72
N GLU A 71 -19.71 -8.58 0.32
CA GLU A 71 -20.89 -7.70 0.27
C GLU A 71 -20.47 -6.24 0.08
N GLU A 72 -19.31 -5.87 0.62
CA GLU A 72 -18.78 -4.52 0.62
C GLU A 72 -17.34 -4.46 0.11
N MET A 73 -16.94 -3.31 -0.46
CA MET A 73 -15.59 -3.04 -0.94
C MET A 73 -14.87 -2.07 -0.01
N GLU A 74 -14.16 -2.60 0.98
CA GLU A 74 -13.44 -1.82 1.99
C GLU A 74 -12.01 -1.45 1.55
N ASP A 75 -11.51 -1.97 0.42
CA ASP A 75 -10.16 -1.66 -0.07
C ASP A 75 -10.08 -0.32 -0.81
N GLU A 76 -8.95 0.36 -0.65
CA GLU A 76 -8.61 1.57 -1.39
C GLU A 76 -7.17 1.55 -1.92
N VAL A 77 -6.98 2.20 -3.08
CA VAL A 77 -5.67 2.43 -3.68
C VAL A 77 -5.46 3.92 -3.83
N VAL A 78 -4.43 4.44 -3.16
CA VAL A 78 -4.04 5.86 -3.25
C VAL A 78 -2.89 5.98 -4.22
N LEU A 79 -3.00 6.89 -5.20
CA LEU A 79 -1.94 7.24 -6.14
C LEU A 79 -1.74 8.73 -6.21
N ARG A 80 -0.52 9.17 -5.93
CA ARG A 80 -0.07 10.55 -6.06
C ARG A 80 1.21 10.54 -6.90
N PRO A 81 1.07 10.40 -8.23
CA PRO A 81 2.21 10.52 -9.14
C PRO A 81 2.79 11.93 -9.05
N ASP A 82 4.11 12.05 -9.20
CA ASP A 82 4.83 13.33 -9.26
C ASP A 82 4.47 14.29 -8.10
N SER A 83 4.54 13.75 -6.89
CA SER A 83 4.02 14.44 -5.71
C SER A 83 4.93 15.59 -5.28
N LEU A 84 4.39 16.48 -4.43
CA LEU A 84 5.13 17.59 -3.81
C LEU A 84 6.35 17.15 -2.96
N LEU A 85 6.59 15.85 -2.83
CA LEU A 85 7.71 15.24 -2.13
C LEU A 85 9.03 15.31 -2.92
N HIS A 86 9.41 16.46 -3.46
CA HIS A 86 10.66 16.63 -4.23
C HIS A 86 10.84 15.57 -5.34
N GLY A 87 9.78 15.30 -6.10
CA GLY A 87 9.76 14.34 -7.20
C GLY A 87 9.57 12.87 -6.78
N PHE A 88 9.39 12.56 -5.48
CA PHE A 88 8.90 11.24 -5.08
C PHE A 88 7.43 11.10 -5.43
N SER A 89 7.06 9.97 -6.03
CA SER A 89 5.68 9.53 -6.17
C SER A 89 5.27 8.74 -4.93
N PHE A 90 4.00 8.87 -4.54
CA PHE A 90 3.42 8.10 -3.45
C PHE A 90 2.34 7.15 -3.96
N ALA A 91 2.35 5.92 -3.47
CA ALA A 91 1.24 5.02 -3.62
C ALA A 91 0.96 4.28 -2.32
N ALA A 92 -0.29 3.88 -2.10
CA ALA A 92 -0.65 3.01 -0.98
C ALA A 92 -1.78 2.06 -1.37
N VAL A 93 -1.72 0.84 -0.84
CA VAL A 93 -2.86 -0.07 -0.77
C VAL A 93 -3.34 -0.10 0.68
N LEU A 94 -4.63 0.13 0.85
CA LEU A 94 -5.33 0.13 2.12
C LEU A 94 -6.37 -0.99 2.07
N ASP A 95 -6.32 -1.90 3.03
CA ASP A 95 -7.26 -3.03 3.17
C ASP A 95 -8.05 -2.78 4.45
N GLY A 96 -9.31 -2.38 4.29
CA GLY A 96 -10.18 -1.99 5.39
C GLY A 96 -10.93 -3.18 5.99
N HIS A 97 -11.36 -3.02 7.23
CA HIS A 97 -12.24 -3.96 7.89
C HIS A 97 -13.18 -3.29 8.87
N ALA A 98 -14.35 -3.89 9.06
CA ALA A 98 -15.37 -3.46 10.02
C ALA A 98 -15.87 -2.02 9.79
N GLY A 99 -15.89 -1.57 8.54
CA GLY A 99 -16.34 -0.25 8.13
C GLY A 99 -15.36 0.47 7.20
N PHE A 100 -15.84 1.57 6.61
CA PHE A 100 -15.09 2.34 5.61
C PHE A 100 -14.37 3.55 6.19
N SER A 101 -14.72 3.97 7.40
CA SER A 101 -14.31 5.26 7.97
C SER A 101 -12.80 5.38 8.09
N THR A 102 -12.13 4.35 8.61
CA THR A 102 -10.67 4.33 8.70
C THR A 102 -10.00 4.41 7.32
N VAL A 103 -10.44 3.61 6.34
CA VAL A 103 -9.85 3.63 4.99
C VAL A 103 -10.06 4.97 4.29
N GLN A 104 -11.25 5.57 4.43
CA GLN A 104 -11.55 6.89 3.85
C GLN A 104 -10.68 7.98 4.46
N PHE A 105 -10.51 7.97 5.78
CA PHE A 105 -9.63 8.90 6.48
C PHE A 105 -8.17 8.77 6.00
N LEU A 106 -7.65 7.55 5.92
CA LEU A 106 -6.29 7.29 5.44
C LEU A 106 -6.08 7.69 3.99
N ARG A 107 -7.08 7.47 3.11
CA ARG A 107 -7.02 7.88 1.70
C ARG A 107 -6.75 9.38 1.55
N ASP A 108 -7.34 10.18 2.43
CA ASP A 108 -7.33 11.63 2.32
C ASP A 108 -6.16 12.27 3.10
N GLU A 109 -5.71 11.64 4.20
CA GLU A 109 -4.74 12.24 5.12
C GLU A 109 -3.35 11.56 5.13
N LEU A 110 -3.22 10.26 4.79
CA LEU A 110 -1.97 9.50 5.02
C LEU A 110 -0.78 10.08 4.26
N PHE A 111 -1.02 10.48 3.00
CA PHE A 111 0.00 11.13 2.20
C PHE A 111 0.46 12.46 2.82
N LYS A 112 -0.47 13.29 3.32
CA LYS A 112 -0.16 14.61 3.87
C LYS A 112 0.69 14.50 5.14
N GLU A 113 0.30 13.59 6.04
CA GLU A 113 1.03 13.34 7.29
C GLU A 113 2.44 12.84 7.01
N CYS A 114 2.59 11.87 6.09
CA CYS A 114 3.90 11.39 5.68
C CYS A 114 4.73 12.50 5.02
N ALA A 115 4.11 13.33 4.18
CA ALA A 115 4.80 14.42 3.50
C ALA A 115 5.32 15.48 4.47
N ALA A 116 4.53 15.82 5.48
CA ALA A 116 4.95 16.72 6.55
C ALA A 116 6.11 16.12 7.36
N ALA A 117 6.01 14.85 7.78
CA ALA A 117 7.06 14.21 8.58
C ALA A 117 8.37 13.99 7.81
N LEU A 118 8.31 13.92 6.47
CA LEU A 118 9.47 13.80 5.58
C LEU A 118 9.99 15.17 5.11
N ASP A 119 9.49 16.27 5.66
CA ASP A 119 9.86 17.64 5.33
C ASP A 119 9.78 17.90 3.81
N GLY A 120 8.61 17.61 3.23
CA GLY A 120 8.40 17.75 1.79
C GLY A 120 9.31 16.87 0.92
N GLY A 121 9.93 15.83 1.50
CA GLY A 121 10.86 14.93 0.81
C GLY A 121 12.34 15.27 1.03
N ALA A 122 12.66 16.33 1.79
CA ALA A 122 14.05 16.63 2.15
C ALA A 122 14.71 15.47 2.91
N VAL A 123 13.99 14.82 3.82
CA VAL A 123 14.50 13.65 4.58
C VAL A 123 14.81 12.48 3.65
N LEU A 124 13.98 12.24 2.63
CA LEU A 124 14.19 11.17 1.65
C LEU A 124 15.49 11.38 0.83
N ASN A 125 15.87 12.64 0.58
CA ASN A 125 17.08 12.98 -0.16
C ASN A 125 18.36 12.65 0.59
N THR A 126 18.33 12.64 1.93
CA THR A 126 19.50 12.35 2.75
C THR A 126 19.99 10.91 2.58
N LYS A 127 19.12 10.01 2.11
CA LYS A 127 19.33 8.54 2.10
C LYS A 127 19.68 7.95 3.48
N ASN A 128 19.44 8.70 4.55
CA ASN A 128 19.62 8.23 5.92
C ASN A 128 18.39 7.39 6.30
N LEU A 129 18.58 6.07 6.33
CA LEU A 129 17.49 5.12 6.57
C LEU A 129 16.88 5.25 7.95
N GLU A 130 17.67 5.58 8.96
CA GLU A 130 17.20 5.77 10.32
C GLU A 130 16.29 6.99 10.40
N ALA A 131 16.74 8.13 9.85
CA ALA A 131 15.95 9.35 9.81
C ALA A 131 14.65 9.18 9.02
N ILE A 132 14.70 8.51 7.86
CA ILE A 132 13.52 8.21 7.04
C ILE A 132 12.55 7.30 7.81
N THR A 133 13.04 6.22 8.41
CA THR A 133 12.23 5.26 9.17
C THR A 133 11.58 5.93 10.37
N ASP A 134 12.33 6.73 11.12
CA ASP A 134 11.80 7.46 12.27
C ASP A 134 10.79 8.54 11.88
N SER A 135 10.99 9.25 10.77
CA SER A 135 9.99 10.17 10.23
C SER A 135 8.69 9.46 9.88
N ILE A 136 8.75 8.33 9.16
CA ILE A 136 7.54 7.60 8.77
C ILE A 136 6.87 6.95 9.98
N ARG A 137 7.65 6.42 10.93
CA ARG A 137 7.13 5.87 12.19
C ARG A 137 6.37 6.94 12.99
N ARG A 138 6.90 8.16 13.08
CA ARG A 138 6.21 9.30 13.71
C ARG A 138 4.94 9.66 12.94
N ALA A 139 4.98 9.72 11.62
CA ALA A 139 3.79 9.99 10.81
C ALA A 139 2.68 8.95 11.05
N PHE A 140 3.01 7.67 11.12
CA PHE A 140 2.03 6.62 11.41
C PHE A 140 1.46 6.75 12.83
N ALA A 141 2.29 7.03 13.83
CA ALA A 141 1.82 7.25 15.20
C ALA A 141 0.90 8.48 15.30
N THR A 142 1.27 9.61 14.69
CA THR A 142 0.44 10.83 14.65
C THR A 142 -0.87 10.57 13.90
N MET A 143 -0.80 9.89 12.75
CA MET A 143 -1.97 9.53 11.96
C MET A 143 -2.97 8.70 12.77
N ASP A 144 -2.51 7.67 13.45
CA ASP A 144 -3.37 6.79 14.25
C ASP A 144 -3.99 7.53 15.45
N ALA A 145 -3.26 8.45 16.07
CA ALA A 145 -3.78 9.30 17.15
C ALA A 145 -4.86 10.28 16.63
N ASN A 146 -4.63 10.89 15.48
CA ASN A 146 -5.60 11.79 14.83
C ASN A 146 -6.87 11.02 14.42
N LEU A 147 -6.69 9.84 13.82
CA LEU A 147 -7.79 8.94 13.46
C LEU A 147 -8.59 8.54 14.70
N SER A 148 -7.94 8.13 15.79
CA SER A 148 -8.63 7.77 17.03
C SER A 148 -9.44 8.94 17.59
N THR A 149 -8.93 10.16 17.53
CA THR A 149 -9.64 11.36 17.97
C THR A 149 -10.86 11.64 17.07
N TRP A 150 -10.69 11.49 15.76
CA TRP A 150 -11.75 11.70 14.78
C TRP A 150 -12.89 10.68 14.92
N LEU A 151 -12.57 9.39 15.06
CA LEU A 151 -13.56 8.32 15.26
C LEU A 151 -14.35 8.51 16.56
N GLN A 152 -13.70 8.97 17.64
CA GLN A 152 -14.37 9.25 18.92
C GLN A 152 -15.34 10.45 18.88
N GLN A 153 -15.21 11.33 17.88
CA GLN A 153 -16.11 12.47 17.70
C GLN A 153 -17.35 12.11 16.88
N MET A 154 -17.40 10.91 16.29
CA MET A 154 -18.55 10.46 15.52
C MET A 154 -19.71 10.08 16.46
N ASP A 155 -20.95 10.35 16.02
CA ASP A 155 -22.17 10.04 16.79
C ASP A 155 -22.40 8.52 17.00
N LYS A 156 -21.67 7.68 16.27
CA LYS A 156 -21.79 6.22 16.32
C LYS A 156 -20.43 5.61 16.63
N GLU A 157 -20.47 4.55 17.45
CA GLU A 157 -19.31 3.70 17.66
C GLU A 157 -18.86 3.12 16.32
N ASP A 158 -17.62 3.42 15.94
CA ASP A 158 -17.00 2.95 14.71
C ASP A 158 -15.75 2.16 15.08
N ASP A 159 -15.85 0.86 14.86
CA ASP A 159 -14.84 -0.14 15.18
C ASP A 159 -13.96 -0.49 13.97
N SER A 160 -14.00 0.36 12.93
CA SER A 160 -13.24 0.13 11.71
C SER A 160 -11.74 0.20 11.94
N GLY A 161 -11.02 -0.52 11.10
CA GLY A 161 -9.58 -0.45 11.01
C GLY A 161 -9.13 -0.64 9.57
N ALA A 162 -7.84 -0.46 9.34
CA ALA A 162 -7.25 -0.75 8.04
C ALA A 162 -5.78 -1.12 8.13
N THR A 163 -5.37 -2.06 7.28
CA THR A 163 -3.96 -2.26 6.95
C THR A 163 -3.48 -1.19 5.98
N ALA A 164 -2.17 -0.97 5.92
CA ALA A 164 -1.59 -0.02 4.99
C ALA A 164 -0.23 -0.50 4.50
N THR A 165 -0.07 -0.53 3.18
CA THR A 165 1.25 -0.68 2.54
C THR A 165 1.49 0.55 1.68
N ALA A 166 2.27 1.48 2.21
CA ALA A 166 2.63 2.73 1.55
C ALA A 166 4.02 2.63 0.92
N LEU A 167 4.20 3.29 -0.23
CA LEU A 167 5.48 3.41 -0.90
C LEU A 167 5.78 4.85 -1.33
N PHE A 168 7.07 5.16 -1.31
CA PHE A 168 7.64 6.39 -1.86
C PHE A 168 8.67 5.98 -2.89
N LEU A 169 8.48 6.41 -4.14
CA LEU A 169 9.30 6.02 -5.27
C LEU A 169 9.82 7.26 -6.00
N ARG A 170 11.15 7.35 -6.16
CA ARG A 170 11.77 8.31 -7.07
C ARG A 170 12.96 7.67 -7.75
N ASN A 171 13.02 7.76 -9.07
CA ASN A 171 14.08 7.15 -9.87
C ASN A 171 14.19 5.65 -9.52
N ASP A 172 15.32 5.26 -8.94
CA ASP A 172 15.64 3.92 -8.49
C ASP A 172 15.50 3.73 -6.98
N VAL A 173 14.98 4.69 -6.22
CA VAL A 173 14.85 4.59 -4.76
C VAL A 173 13.41 4.27 -4.38
N LEU A 174 13.22 3.11 -3.73
CA LEU A 174 11.94 2.69 -3.17
C LEU A 174 12.02 2.62 -1.64
N VAL A 175 11.18 3.41 -0.99
CA VAL A 175 10.92 3.32 0.45
C VAL A 175 9.53 2.72 0.62
N VAL A 176 9.42 1.69 1.47
CA VAL A 176 8.17 0.99 1.77
C VAL A 176 7.91 1.15 3.26
N SER A 177 6.65 1.37 3.63
CA SER A 177 6.20 1.31 5.02
C SER A 177 4.92 0.51 5.10
N HIS A 178 4.95 -0.52 5.95
CA HIS A 178 3.97 -1.59 5.93
C HIS A 178 3.46 -1.89 7.34
N ILE A 179 2.13 -1.99 7.47
CA ILE A 179 1.41 -2.58 8.60
C ILE A 179 0.31 -3.51 8.06
N GLY A 180 -0.01 -4.53 8.83
CA GLY A 180 -1.00 -5.55 8.49
C GLY A 180 -0.42 -6.62 7.60
N ASP A 181 -1.22 -7.14 6.69
CA ASP A 181 -0.91 -8.40 6.01
C ASP A 181 -0.98 -8.30 4.49
N SER A 182 -1.21 -7.13 3.91
CA SER A 182 -0.97 -6.85 2.48
C SER A 182 0.46 -7.25 2.02
N CYS A 183 0.64 -7.57 0.74
CA CYS A 183 1.90 -8.03 0.17
C CYS A 183 2.43 -7.07 -0.89
N LEU A 184 3.71 -6.68 -0.76
CA LEU A 184 4.45 -6.03 -1.83
C LEU A 184 5.42 -7.02 -2.48
N VAL A 185 5.32 -7.19 -3.79
CA VAL A 185 6.22 -8.01 -4.58
C VAL A 185 6.88 -7.15 -5.64
N ILE A 186 8.20 -7.19 -5.70
CA ILE A 186 8.95 -6.65 -6.84
C ILE A 186 9.44 -7.80 -7.70
N SER A 187 9.85 -7.51 -8.93
CA SER A 187 10.53 -8.52 -9.74
C SER A 187 11.80 -8.00 -10.35
N ARG A 188 12.87 -8.76 -10.15
CA ARG A 188 14.20 -8.46 -10.67
C ARG A 188 14.62 -9.59 -11.59
N GLY A 189 14.97 -9.27 -12.83
CA GLY A 189 15.34 -10.29 -13.83
C GLY A 189 14.25 -11.35 -14.05
N GLY A 190 12.97 -10.94 -13.99
CA GLY A 190 11.82 -11.84 -14.16
C GLY A 190 11.51 -12.73 -12.95
N ARG A 191 12.22 -12.56 -11.82
CA ARG A 191 11.99 -13.33 -10.60
C ARG A 191 11.25 -12.49 -9.55
N PRO A 192 10.09 -12.95 -9.05
CA PRO A 192 9.36 -12.25 -8.00
C PRO A 192 10.09 -12.34 -6.65
N GLN A 193 10.09 -11.25 -5.91
CA GLN A 193 10.65 -11.12 -4.57
C GLN A 193 9.67 -10.32 -3.70
N SER A 194 9.17 -10.92 -2.64
CA SER A 194 8.36 -10.20 -1.65
C SER A 194 9.25 -9.28 -0.80
N LEU A 195 8.78 -8.05 -0.58
CA LEU A 195 9.46 -7.05 0.25
C LEU A 195 8.83 -6.89 1.63
N THR A 196 7.60 -7.37 1.84
CA THR A 196 6.89 -7.25 3.12
C THR A 196 6.72 -8.61 3.78
N ASN A 197 6.72 -8.62 5.11
CA ASN A 197 6.35 -9.79 5.91
C ASN A 197 4.99 -9.53 6.55
N PHE A 198 4.16 -10.56 6.63
CA PHE A 198 2.81 -10.43 7.19
C PHE A 198 2.83 -10.18 8.70
N HIS A 199 2.11 -9.16 9.15
CA HIS A 199 1.82 -8.90 10.57
C HIS A 199 0.59 -9.70 11.00
N ARG A 200 0.78 -11.01 11.15
CA ARG A 200 -0.26 -11.96 11.58
C ARG A 200 0.06 -12.50 12.98
N PRO A 201 -0.94 -12.66 13.86
CA PRO A 201 -0.77 -13.23 15.20
C PRO A 201 -0.66 -14.77 15.16
N TYR A 202 -0.18 -15.34 14.06
CA TYR A 202 0.01 -16.77 13.86
C TYR A 202 1.02 -17.02 12.74
N GLY A 203 1.54 -18.23 12.68
CA GLY A 203 2.53 -18.65 11.68
C GLY A 203 3.95 -18.71 12.23
N ASN A 204 4.86 -19.16 11.37
CA ASN A 204 6.23 -19.54 11.76
C ASN A 204 7.30 -18.55 11.27
N ASN A 205 6.92 -17.49 10.56
CA ASN A 205 7.88 -16.48 10.12
C ASN A 205 8.31 -15.60 11.31
N LYS A 206 9.48 -14.96 11.19
CA LYS A 206 10.08 -14.16 12.27
C LYS A 206 9.13 -13.05 12.77
N THR A 207 8.52 -12.31 11.84
CA THR A 207 7.60 -11.20 12.15
C THR A 207 6.38 -11.68 12.94
N SER A 208 5.73 -12.77 12.52
CA SER A 208 4.60 -13.37 13.22
C SER A 208 4.97 -13.82 14.63
N LEU A 209 6.16 -14.41 14.83
CA LEU A 209 6.62 -14.81 16.15
C LEU A 209 6.89 -13.60 17.07
N GLU A 210 7.44 -12.52 16.52
CA GLU A 210 7.64 -11.25 17.24
C GLU A 210 6.29 -10.60 17.61
N GLU A 211 5.32 -10.61 16.70
CA GLU A 211 3.98 -10.09 16.96
C GLU A 211 3.23 -10.89 18.02
N VAL A 212 3.30 -12.23 17.98
CA VAL A 212 2.73 -13.10 19.03
C VAL A 212 3.34 -12.78 20.39
N LYS A 213 4.67 -12.58 20.46
CA LYS A 213 5.35 -12.19 21.70
C LYS A 213 4.90 -10.81 22.17
N ARG A 214 4.82 -9.82 21.27
CA ARG A 214 4.36 -8.46 21.58
C ARG A 214 2.93 -8.46 22.16
N ILE A 215 2.01 -9.16 21.51
CA ILE A 215 0.61 -9.26 21.95
C ILE A 215 0.52 -9.86 23.36
N ARG A 216 1.24 -10.97 23.61
CA ARG A 216 1.25 -11.64 24.93
C ARG A 216 1.89 -10.76 26.00
N ALA A 217 2.97 -10.06 25.67
CA ALA A 217 3.63 -9.14 26.60
C ALA A 217 2.74 -7.95 26.97
N ALA A 218 1.88 -7.49 26.05
CA ALA A 218 0.87 -6.47 26.32
C ALA A 218 -0.32 -7.00 27.16
N GLY A 219 -0.37 -8.29 27.49
CA GLY A 219 -1.46 -8.93 28.23
C GLY A 219 -2.61 -9.46 27.36
N GLY A 220 -2.45 -9.43 26.04
CA GLY A 220 -3.41 -9.98 25.09
C GLY A 220 -3.27 -11.51 24.95
N TRP A 221 -4.31 -12.16 24.45
CA TRP A 221 -4.30 -13.59 24.11
C TRP A 221 -4.61 -13.79 22.63
N ILE A 222 -4.28 -14.98 22.13
CA ILE A 222 -4.55 -15.35 20.73
C ILE A 222 -5.35 -16.65 20.73
N ARG A 223 -6.46 -16.65 20.00
CA ARG A 223 -7.34 -17.80 19.82
C ARG A 223 -7.67 -17.93 18.34
N ASP A 224 -7.56 -19.13 17.79
CA ASP A 224 -7.88 -19.44 16.38
C ASP A 224 -7.21 -18.49 15.37
N GLY A 225 -5.95 -18.10 15.64
CA GLY A 225 -5.19 -17.19 14.79
C GLY A 225 -5.68 -15.73 14.83
N ARG A 226 -6.41 -15.35 15.87
CA ARG A 226 -6.95 -13.99 16.05
C ARG A 226 -6.57 -13.40 17.41
N VAL A 227 -6.23 -12.12 17.43
CA VAL A 227 -5.98 -11.35 18.65
C VAL A 227 -7.30 -11.24 19.42
N CYS A 228 -7.27 -11.67 20.68
CA CYS A 228 -8.44 -11.80 21.56
C CYS A 228 -9.60 -12.64 20.96
N GLY A 229 -9.35 -13.44 19.92
CA GLY A 229 -10.37 -14.20 19.19
C GLY A 229 -11.16 -13.40 18.14
N ASP A 230 -10.81 -12.13 17.91
CA ASP A 230 -11.57 -11.20 17.05
C ASP A 230 -10.80 -10.87 15.75
N ILE A 231 -9.69 -10.11 15.83
CA ILE A 231 -8.98 -9.61 14.64
C ILE A 231 -7.84 -10.53 14.17
N SER A 232 -7.72 -10.76 12.86
CA SER A 232 -6.71 -11.66 12.24
C SER A 232 -5.39 -11.01 11.87
N VAL A 233 -5.26 -9.70 12.05
CA VAL A 233 -4.01 -8.93 11.86
C VAL A 233 -3.52 -8.41 13.20
N SER A 234 -2.21 -8.27 13.35
CA SER A 234 -1.59 -7.77 14.58
C SER A 234 -1.19 -6.29 14.49
N ARG A 235 -1.21 -5.71 13.28
CA ARG A 235 -0.93 -4.29 13.04
C ARG A 235 -1.93 -3.69 12.07
N ALA A 236 -2.47 -2.53 12.42
CA ALA A 236 -3.46 -1.79 11.64
C ALA A 236 -3.62 -0.36 12.21
N PHE A 237 -4.15 0.55 11.39
CA PHE A 237 -4.72 1.82 11.84
C PHE A 237 -6.14 1.61 12.37
N GLY A 238 -6.59 2.50 13.25
CA GLY A 238 -7.94 2.40 13.84
C GLY A 238 -7.98 1.32 14.90
N ASP A 239 -8.98 0.44 14.90
CA ASP A 239 -9.05 -0.70 15.83
C ASP A 239 -8.96 -0.27 17.31
N ILE A 240 -9.64 0.83 17.66
CA ILE A 240 -9.47 1.54 18.94
C ILE A 240 -9.68 0.62 20.14
N ARG A 241 -10.60 -0.34 20.04
CA ARG A 241 -10.86 -1.35 21.10
C ARG A 241 -9.63 -2.18 21.49
N PHE A 242 -8.62 -2.27 20.62
CA PHE A 242 -7.35 -2.96 20.88
C PHE A 242 -6.21 -2.02 21.31
N LYS A 243 -6.44 -0.71 21.34
CA LYS A 243 -5.46 0.34 21.62
C LYS A 243 -5.92 1.19 22.79
N THR A 244 -5.69 0.69 24.00
CA THR A 244 -6.00 1.41 25.23
C THR A 244 -4.75 2.08 25.79
N ARG A 245 -4.92 3.08 26.68
CA ARG A 245 -3.80 3.74 27.38
C ARG A 245 -2.86 2.78 28.13
N LYS A 246 -3.33 1.58 28.48
CA LYS A 246 -2.57 0.59 29.23
C LYS A 246 -2.00 -0.50 28.34
N ASN A 247 -2.77 -0.95 27.34
CA ASN A 247 -2.44 -2.10 26.52
C ASN A 247 -2.70 -1.80 25.04
N GLU A 248 -1.72 -2.11 24.19
CA GLU A 248 -1.79 -2.01 22.72
C GLU A 248 -1.63 -3.42 22.13
N PHE A 249 -2.75 -4.08 21.83
CA PHE A 249 -2.75 -5.41 21.24
C PHE A 249 -2.54 -5.36 19.72
N VAL A 250 -3.10 -4.35 19.06
CA VAL A 250 -2.91 -4.06 17.63
C VAL A 250 -2.06 -2.81 17.49
N SER A 251 -0.97 -2.86 16.73
CA SER A 251 -0.07 -1.71 16.60
C SER A 251 -0.17 -0.98 15.27
N SER A 252 -0.02 0.35 15.29
CA SER A 252 0.14 1.17 14.08
C SER A 252 1.61 1.40 13.70
N THR A 253 2.57 0.82 14.43
CA THR A 253 4.00 0.99 14.13
C THR A 253 4.40 0.26 12.82
N PRO A 254 4.88 0.98 11.79
CA PRO A 254 5.24 0.36 10.52
C PRO A 254 6.57 -0.38 10.59
N CYS A 255 6.68 -1.45 9.79
CA CYS A 255 7.98 -1.92 9.33
C CYS A 255 8.34 -1.17 8.06
N SER A 256 9.43 -0.38 8.11
CA SER A 256 9.94 0.34 6.96
C SER A 256 11.08 -0.42 6.29
N PHE A 257 11.08 -0.43 4.96
CA PHE A 257 12.10 -1.06 4.14
C PHE A 257 12.62 -0.05 3.12
N TYR A 258 13.89 -0.15 2.82
CA TYR A 258 14.54 0.66 1.79
C TYR A 258 15.21 -0.27 0.79
N THR A 259 14.99 -0.02 -0.49
CA THR A 259 15.75 -0.71 -1.53
C THR A 259 16.00 0.21 -2.71
N GLN A 260 17.20 0.08 -3.28
CA GLN A 260 17.47 0.58 -4.61
C GLN A 260 16.95 -0.43 -5.64
N LEU A 261 16.42 0.07 -6.75
CA LEU A 261 15.73 -0.66 -7.78
C LEU A 261 16.59 -0.64 -9.05
N SER A 262 17.31 -1.72 -9.32
CA SER A 262 17.99 -1.92 -10.61
C SER A 262 17.01 -2.51 -11.63
N ILE A 263 16.19 -1.65 -12.23
CA ILE A 263 15.18 -1.98 -13.26
C ILE A 263 14.17 -3.11 -12.91
N PRO A 264 13.37 -3.00 -11.84
CA PRO A 264 12.26 -3.92 -11.60
C PRO A 264 10.88 -3.48 -12.12
N PHE A 265 9.86 -4.32 -11.92
CA PHE A 265 8.47 -3.89 -11.80
C PHE A 265 8.05 -4.08 -10.34
N VAL A 266 7.09 -3.31 -9.84
CA VAL A 266 6.65 -3.35 -8.43
C VAL A 266 5.15 -3.59 -8.42
N THR A 267 4.68 -4.66 -7.80
CA THR A 267 3.26 -4.96 -7.69
C THR A 267 2.87 -5.04 -6.22
N LEU A 268 1.86 -4.26 -5.80
CA LEU A 268 1.22 -4.36 -4.49
C LEU A 268 -0.09 -5.14 -4.61
N PHE A 269 -0.38 -5.94 -3.59
CA PHE A 269 -1.63 -6.69 -3.46
C PHE A 269 -2.15 -6.54 -2.01
N PRO A 270 -3.46 -6.29 -1.78
CA PRO A 270 -4.08 -6.59 -0.51
C PRO A 270 -4.20 -8.09 -0.32
N ASN A 271 -4.62 -8.53 0.87
CA ASN A 271 -4.71 -9.95 1.15
C ASN A 271 -6.01 -10.56 0.64
N ASN A 272 -5.88 -11.75 0.03
CA ASN A 272 -6.84 -12.30 -0.93
C ASN A 272 -6.86 -11.47 -2.23
N ILE A 273 -7.19 -12.13 -3.35
CA ILE A 273 -6.82 -11.69 -4.70
C ILE A 273 -7.70 -10.57 -5.35
N PRO A 274 -8.66 -9.84 -4.73
CA PRO A 274 -9.54 -9.00 -5.54
C PRO A 274 -9.00 -7.58 -5.83
N ALA A 275 -7.82 -7.16 -5.35
CA ALA A 275 -7.17 -5.94 -5.84
C ALA A 275 -5.73 -6.21 -6.32
N ILE A 276 -5.41 -5.71 -7.51
CA ILE A 276 -4.07 -5.82 -8.11
C ILE A 276 -3.61 -4.40 -8.38
N PHE A 277 -2.54 -3.99 -7.74
CA PHE A 277 -1.88 -2.73 -8.02
C PHE A 277 -0.53 -2.99 -8.69
N ASN A 278 -0.47 -2.76 -10.00
CA ASN A 278 0.72 -2.99 -10.81
C ASN A 278 1.45 -1.68 -11.12
N ILE A 279 2.70 -1.56 -10.68
CA ILE A 279 3.64 -0.55 -11.13
C ILE A 279 4.58 -1.23 -12.12
N SER A 280 4.71 -0.67 -13.32
CA SER A 280 5.66 -1.15 -14.31
C SER A 280 6.46 0.01 -14.86
N TRP A 281 7.75 -0.15 -15.01
CA TRP A 281 8.57 0.70 -15.86
C TRP A 281 9.36 -0.19 -16.81
N SER A 282 9.72 0.37 -17.95
CA SER A 282 10.45 -0.33 -19.00
C SER A 282 11.50 0.64 -19.47
N TYR A 283 12.76 0.21 -19.48
CA TYR A 283 13.79 0.94 -20.21
C TYR A 283 13.51 0.83 -21.70
N ALA A 284 13.46 1.95 -22.41
CA ALA A 284 13.61 1.93 -23.85
C ALA A 284 15.10 1.93 -24.21
N GLY A 285 15.63 0.78 -24.64
CA GLY A 285 16.93 0.66 -25.32
C GLY A 285 17.64 -0.66 -24.97
N CYS A 286 18.09 -1.49 -25.92
CA CYS A 286 18.39 -1.26 -27.34
C CYS A 286 17.37 -1.85 -28.32
#